data_AF-T0LND4-F1
#
_entry.id   AF-T0LND4-F1
#
_cell.length_a   1.000
_cell.length_b   1.000
_cell.length_c   1.000
_cell.angle_alpha   90.00
_cell.angle_beta   90.00
_cell.angle_gamma   90.00
#
_symmetry.space_group_name_H-M   'P 1'
#
loop_
_entity.id
_entity.type
_entity.pdbx_description
1 polymer ?
#
loop_
_entity_poly.entity_id
_entity_poly.type
_entity_poly.pdbx_seq_one_letter_code
_entity_poly.pdbx_strand_id
1 'polypeptide(L)'
;MNKMIKRQEIVPPWIEKQQELAKVAGAFRARLRNDWRRHVARMISSRGGSLEEQMQKAEDYARAEELHNPRKRNSDSISVPTNSTDDIVMVKMRQQAAEDAAAKDGAVAATKESSAPPVAPFRDSDWLESERSYMTLAIENMNAITRSYNLMAPELAKKPYFSLERELSACYADVAPQVASTIRERATRPVKPMFDSAGAGPAAIFDRFSKEGQTAKIYDSKAPHYGFKEMWRDIWN
;
A
#
# COMPACT_ATOMS: atom_id res chain seq x y z
N MET A 1 31.25 8.79 28.57
CA MET A 1 29.96 8.08 28.43
C MET A 1 29.46 8.01 26.98
N ASN A 2 29.33 9.14 26.27
CA ASN A 2 28.89 9.21 24.85
C ASN A 2 29.80 8.52 23.80
N LYS A 3 30.96 7.98 24.18
CA LYS A 3 31.88 7.28 23.27
C LYS A 3 31.81 5.74 23.37
N MET A 4 31.17 5.19 24.41
CA MET A 4 30.97 3.75 24.57
C MET A 4 29.68 3.28 23.88
N ILE A 5 28.62 4.10 23.96
CA ILE A 5 27.37 3.97 23.19
C ILE A 5 27.59 4.13 21.67
N LYS A 6 28.65 4.85 21.25
CA LYS A 6 29.02 4.96 19.83
C LYS A 6 29.78 3.74 19.28
N ARG A 7 30.38 2.92 20.15
CA ARG A 7 31.20 1.76 19.74
C ARG A 7 30.41 0.46 19.67
N GLN A 8 29.32 0.39 20.41
CA GLN A 8 28.34 -0.67 20.29
C GLN A 8 27.24 -0.06 19.43
N GLU A 9 27.04 -0.54 18.19
CA GLU A 9 25.94 -0.10 17.29
C GLU A 9 24.55 -0.49 17.85
N ILE A 10 24.37 -0.43 19.17
CA ILE A 10 23.17 -0.82 19.88
C ILE A 10 22.29 0.42 19.91
N VAL A 11 21.31 0.40 19.03
CA VAL A 11 20.23 1.37 18.99
C VAL A 11 19.52 1.34 20.37
N PRO A 12 19.17 2.50 20.97
CA PRO A 12 18.40 2.51 22.20
C PRO A 12 17.16 1.60 22.13
N PRO A 13 16.83 0.84 23.19
CA PRO A 13 15.80 -0.21 23.13
C PRO A 13 14.41 0.31 22.76
N TRP A 14 14.10 1.58 23.06
CA TRP A 14 12.84 2.21 22.67
C TRP A 14 12.74 2.43 21.14
N ILE A 15 13.85 2.54 20.41
CA ILE A 15 13.86 2.67 18.95
C ILE A 15 13.54 1.33 18.28
N GLU A 16 13.99 0.21 18.84
CA GLU A 16 13.57 -1.12 18.33
C GLU A 16 12.05 -1.26 18.41
N LYS A 17 11.45 -0.87 19.54
CA LYS A 17 10.00 -0.80 19.70
C LYS A 17 9.33 0.20 18.77
N GLN A 18 10.01 1.31 18.45
CA GLN A 18 9.53 2.25 17.45
C GLN A 18 9.45 1.63 16.06
N GLN A 19 10.51 0.93 15.64
CA GLN A 19 10.58 0.27 14.34
C GLN A 19 9.58 -0.89 14.26
N GLU A 20 9.45 -1.66 15.33
CA GLU A 20 8.44 -2.70 15.48
C GLU A 20 7.03 -2.12 15.30
N LEU A 21 6.72 -1.04 16.03
CA LEU A 21 5.42 -0.36 15.92
C LEU A 21 5.17 0.16 14.50
N ALA A 22 6.17 0.80 13.88
CA ALA A 22 6.07 1.31 12.52
C ALA A 22 5.82 0.18 11.50
N LYS A 23 6.51 -0.95 11.64
CA LYS A 23 6.32 -2.14 10.80
C LYS A 23 4.93 -2.74 10.96
N VAL A 24 4.48 -2.96 12.19
CA VAL A 24 3.15 -3.54 12.48
C VAL A 24 2.04 -2.61 11.99
N ALA A 25 2.13 -1.31 12.29
CA ALA A 25 1.18 -0.31 11.82
C ALA A 25 1.16 -0.22 10.28
N GLY A 26 2.33 -0.23 9.65
CA GLY A 26 2.46 -0.20 8.20
C GLY A 26 1.82 -1.42 7.53
N ALA A 27 2.09 -2.63 8.05
CA ALA A 27 1.49 -3.87 7.56
C ALA A 27 -0.04 -3.88 7.73
N PHE A 28 -0.53 -3.47 8.90
CA PHE A 28 -1.96 -3.35 9.18
C PHE A 28 -2.65 -2.39 8.19
N ARG A 29 -2.12 -1.16 8.04
CA ARG A 29 -2.68 -0.16 7.12
C ARG A 29 -2.61 -0.60 5.66
N ALA A 30 -1.51 -1.24 5.24
CA ALA A 30 -1.38 -1.76 3.88
C ALA A 30 -2.43 -2.83 3.59
N ARG A 31 -2.63 -3.78 4.52
CA ARG A 31 -3.68 -4.79 4.41
C ARG A 31 -5.07 -4.16 4.39
N LEU A 32 -5.36 -3.28 5.35
CA LEU A 32 -6.67 -2.62 5.46
C LEU A 32 -7.03 -1.85 4.18
N ARG A 33 -6.10 -1.06 3.64
CA ARG A 33 -6.30 -0.33 2.38
C ARG A 33 -6.49 -1.26 1.20
N ASN A 34 -5.73 -2.35 1.12
CA ASN A 34 -5.86 -3.32 0.03
C ASN A 34 -7.19 -4.07 0.07
N ASP A 35 -7.61 -4.51 1.24
CA ASP A 35 -8.85 -5.28 1.41
C ASP A 35 -10.06 -4.37 1.12
N TRP A 36 -10.09 -3.16 1.69
CA TRP A 36 -11.14 -2.18 1.42
C TRP A 36 -11.20 -1.77 -0.06
N ARG A 37 -10.07 -1.41 -0.67
CA ARG A 37 -9.99 -1.07 -2.10
C ARG A 37 -10.51 -2.21 -2.98
N ARG A 38 -10.21 -3.45 -2.62
CA ARG A 38 -10.68 -4.62 -3.37
C ARG A 38 -12.18 -4.82 -3.21
N HIS A 39 -12.70 -4.64 -2.00
CA HIS A 39 -14.12 -4.74 -1.68
C HIS A 39 -14.93 -3.71 -2.46
N VAL A 40 -14.60 -2.42 -2.32
CA VAL A 40 -15.31 -1.32 -2.99
C VAL A 40 -15.33 -1.51 -4.50
N ALA A 41 -14.18 -1.83 -5.10
CA ALA A 41 -14.12 -2.05 -6.55
C ALA A 41 -14.97 -3.26 -7.00
N ARG A 42 -15.09 -4.32 -6.18
CA ARG A 42 -16.00 -5.44 -6.50
C ARG A 42 -17.47 -5.03 -6.38
N MET A 43 -17.81 -4.29 -5.32
CA MET A 43 -19.18 -3.85 -5.05
C MET A 43 -19.70 -2.85 -6.08
N ILE A 44 -18.83 -1.98 -6.62
CA ILE A 44 -19.20 -1.07 -7.69
C ILE A 44 -19.39 -1.84 -9.00
N SER A 45 -18.44 -2.72 -9.36
CA SER A 45 -18.54 -3.50 -10.60
C SER A 45 -19.67 -4.55 -10.58
N SER A 46 -20.04 -5.09 -9.41
CA SER A 46 -21.13 -6.07 -9.30
C SER A 46 -22.52 -5.48 -9.54
N ARG A 47 -22.68 -4.15 -9.42
CA ARG A 47 -23.94 -3.46 -9.70
C ARG A 47 -24.24 -3.34 -11.20
N GLY A 48 -23.30 -3.69 -12.08
CA GLY A 48 -23.44 -3.57 -13.53
C GLY A 48 -23.15 -2.15 -14.06
N GLY A 49 -23.51 -1.90 -15.33
CA GLY A 49 -23.30 -0.62 -16.02
C GLY A 49 -22.04 -0.59 -16.89
N SER A 50 -21.89 0.50 -17.66
CA SER A 50 -20.70 0.72 -18.48
C SER A 50 -19.47 1.01 -17.62
N LEU A 51 -18.26 0.83 -18.17
CA LEU A 51 -17.01 1.12 -17.43
C LEU A 51 -16.94 2.59 -17.00
N GLU A 52 -17.37 3.50 -17.86
CA GLU A 52 -17.39 4.94 -17.60
C GLU A 52 -18.37 5.28 -16.47
N GLU A 53 -19.57 4.68 -16.45
CA GLU A 53 -20.54 4.84 -15.36
C GLU A 53 -20.00 4.33 -14.02
N GLN A 54 -19.29 3.19 -14.02
CA GLN A 54 -18.66 2.66 -12.81
C GLN A 54 -17.56 3.59 -12.30
N MET A 55 -16.77 4.18 -13.19
CA MET A 55 -15.74 5.16 -12.84
C MET A 55 -16.34 6.45 -12.30
N GLN A 56 -17.35 7.01 -12.98
CA GLN A 56 -18.05 8.21 -12.51
C GLN A 56 -18.67 8.00 -11.13
N LYS A 57 -19.29 6.85 -10.88
CA LYS A 57 -19.83 6.51 -9.57
C LYS A 57 -18.75 6.41 -8.49
N ALA A 58 -17.58 5.85 -8.82
CA ALA A 58 -16.45 5.82 -7.90
C ALA A 58 -15.89 7.23 -7.61
N GLU A 59 -15.87 8.11 -8.62
CA GLU A 59 -15.50 9.53 -8.47
C GLU A 59 -16.52 10.28 -7.60
N ASP A 60 -17.82 10.04 -7.78
CA ASP A 60 -18.87 10.63 -6.96
C ASP A 60 -18.74 10.24 -5.49
N TYR A 61 -18.47 8.96 -5.20
CA TYR A 61 -18.16 8.51 -3.85
C TYR A 61 -16.88 9.16 -3.33
N ALA A 62 -15.84 9.31 -4.16
CA ALA A 62 -14.61 9.96 -3.74
C ALA A 62 -14.81 11.43 -3.35
N ARG A 63 -15.64 12.16 -4.11
CA ARG A 63 -16.03 13.54 -3.80
C ARG A 63 -16.83 13.62 -2.50
N ALA A 64 -17.77 12.69 -2.29
CA ALA A 64 -18.52 12.59 -1.04
C ALA A 64 -17.62 12.33 0.18
N GLU A 65 -16.62 11.46 0.03
CA GLU A 65 -15.64 11.18 1.09
C GLU A 65 -14.78 12.39 1.41
N GLU A 66 -14.35 13.16 0.41
CA GLU A 66 -13.53 14.35 0.62
C GLU A 66 -14.27 15.43 1.44
N LEU A 67 -15.58 15.58 1.21
CA LEU A 67 -16.44 16.47 1.99
C LEU A 67 -16.62 16.00 3.44
N HIS A 68 -16.79 14.69 3.65
CA HIS A 68 -17.02 14.14 4.99
C HIS A 68 -15.72 14.01 5.80
N ASN A 69 -14.63 13.62 5.15
CA ASN A 69 -13.34 13.34 5.76
C ASN A 69 -12.20 13.89 4.88
N PRO A 70 -11.85 15.17 5.05
CA PRO A 70 -10.79 15.78 4.26
C PRO A 70 -9.46 15.08 4.55
N ARG A 71 -8.78 14.68 3.47
CA ARG A 71 -7.48 14.00 3.57
C ARG A 71 -6.47 14.92 4.25
N LYS A 72 -5.89 14.47 5.37
CA LYS A 72 -4.75 15.14 5.97
C LYS A 72 -3.53 14.88 5.09
N ARG A 73 -3.22 15.81 4.18
CA ARG A 73 -1.93 15.82 3.45
C ARG A 73 -0.81 15.81 4.48
N ASN A 74 0.19 14.97 4.28
CA ASN A 74 1.38 14.96 5.12
C ASN A 74 2.00 16.36 5.06
N SER A 75 2.09 17.04 6.21
CA SER A 75 2.64 18.39 6.30
C SER A 75 4.06 18.49 5.77
N ASP A 76 4.80 17.38 5.77
CA ASP A 76 6.18 17.30 5.31
C ASP A 76 6.32 17.46 3.78
N SER A 77 5.23 17.37 3.01
CA SER A 77 5.21 17.67 1.58
C SER A 77 4.70 19.08 1.27
N ILE A 78 4.42 19.91 2.28
CA ILE A 78 4.14 21.32 2.07
C ILE A 78 5.50 21.99 1.88
N SER A 79 5.91 22.15 0.62
CA SER A 79 6.99 23.06 0.28
C SER A 79 6.58 24.45 0.74
N VAL A 80 7.07 24.87 1.92
CA VAL A 80 6.93 26.25 2.37
C VAL A 80 7.58 27.13 1.30
N PRO A 81 6.83 28.01 0.62
CA PRO A 81 7.43 28.90 -0.36
C PRO A 81 8.49 29.77 0.34
N THR A 82 9.74 29.69 -0.11
CA THR A 82 10.84 30.55 0.31
C THR A 82 10.63 31.94 -0.29
N ASN A 83 9.56 32.64 0.12
CA ASN A 83 9.13 33.89 -0.49
C ASN A 83 9.24 35.07 0.49
N SER A 84 10.30 35.09 1.31
CA SER A 84 10.57 36.18 2.25
C SER A 84 12.02 36.68 2.15
N THR A 85 12.46 37.03 0.95
CA THR A 85 13.57 37.96 0.74
C THR A 85 13.23 38.87 -0.44
N ASP A 86 13.09 40.18 -0.19
CA ASP A 86 12.85 41.21 -1.20
C ASP A 86 14.14 41.56 -1.95
N ASP A 87 14.66 40.61 -2.73
CA ASP A 87 15.77 40.86 -3.67
C ASP A 87 15.23 40.99 -5.11
N ILE A 88 15.67 42.04 -5.83
CA ILE A 88 15.21 42.39 -7.18
C ILE A 88 15.38 41.24 -8.19
N VAL A 89 16.40 40.40 -8.01
CA VAL A 89 16.66 39.22 -8.86
C VAL A 89 15.61 38.13 -8.64
N MET A 90 15.13 37.97 -7.41
CA MET A 90 14.12 36.97 -7.04
C MET A 90 12.73 37.34 -7.59
N VAL A 91 12.46 38.63 -7.85
CA VAL A 91 11.22 39.10 -8.50
C VAL A 91 11.12 38.64 -9.95
N LYS A 92 12.24 38.63 -10.71
CA LYS A 92 12.26 38.11 -12.08
C LYS A 92 12.07 36.61 -12.13
N MET A 93 12.69 35.87 -11.21
CA MET A 93 12.47 34.43 -11.06
C MET A 93 11.02 34.13 -10.64
N ARG A 94 10.38 34.99 -9.83
CA ARG A 94 8.95 34.89 -9.48
C ARG A 94 8.05 35.07 -10.70
N GLN A 95 8.34 36.02 -11.59
CA GLN A 95 7.55 36.23 -12.81
C GLN A 95 7.63 35.02 -13.74
N GLN A 96 8.84 34.47 -13.94
CA GLN A 96 9.05 33.27 -14.75
C GLN A 96 8.40 32.02 -14.12
N ALA A 97 8.56 31.82 -12.81
CA ALA A 97 7.92 30.70 -12.09
C ALA A 97 6.40 30.84 -12.02
N ALA A 98 5.85 32.06 -11.97
CA ALA A 98 4.42 32.31 -12.02
C ALA A 98 3.84 32.07 -13.42
N GLU A 99 4.59 32.37 -14.50
CA GLU A 99 4.21 32.02 -15.87
C GLU A 99 4.23 30.49 -16.08
N ASP A 100 5.24 29.80 -15.56
CA ASP A 100 5.33 28.32 -15.60
C ASP A 100 4.28 27.64 -14.70
N ALA A 101 3.94 28.25 -13.56
CA ALA A 101 2.86 27.78 -12.69
C ALA A 101 1.49 28.05 -13.32
N ALA A 102 1.26 29.21 -13.94
CA ALA A 102 0.01 29.51 -14.65
C ALA A 102 -0.19 28.60 -15.88
N ALA A 103 0.89 28.22 -16.59
CA ALA A 103 0.83 27.25 -17.67
C ALA A 103 0.50 25.82 -17.18
N LYS A 104 0.88 25.47 -15.94
CA LYS A 104 0.53 24.20 -15.30
C LYS A 104 -0.87 24.23 -14.67
N ASP A 105 -1.22 25.28 -13.94
CA ASP A 105 -2.50 25.42 -13.23
C ASP A 105 -3.66 25.68 -14.19
N GLY A 106 -3.42 26.31 -15.35
CA GLY A 106 -4.40 26.43 -16.43
C GLY A 106 -4.81 25.09 -17.06
N ALA A 107 -4.00 24.04 -16.90
CA ALA A 107 -4.31 22.69 -17.37
C ALA A 107 -5.00 21.81 -16.30
N VAL A 108 -4.89 22.15 -15.01
CA VAL A 108 -5.49 21.35 -13.91
C VAL A 108 -6.78 21.96 -13.35
N ALA A 109 -7.02 23.27 -13.50
CA ALA A 109 -8.22 23.92 -12.98
C ALA A 109 -9.49 23.75 -13.87
N ALA A 110 -9.37 23.20 -15.07
CA ALA A 110 -10.45 23.17 -16.07
C ALA A 110 -11.18 21.82 -16.24
N THR A 111 -11.23 20.96 -15.22
CA THR A 111 -11.93 19.65 -15.36
C THR A 111 -12.82 19.31 -14.15
N LYS A 112 -14.14 19.50 -14.35
CA LYS A 112 -15.30 18.89 -13.66
C LYS A 112 -15.63 19.32 -12.22
N GLU A 113 -16.11 20.56 -12.06
CA GLU A 113 -17.24 20.80 -11.16
C GLU A 113 -18.53 20.29 -11.84
N SER A 114 -18.80 18.97 -11.77
CA SER A 114 -20.13 18.46 -12.10
C SER A 114 -20.99 18.50 -10.83
N SER A 115 -22.03 19.32 -10.86
CA SER A 115 -23.03 19.58 -9.81
C SER A 115 -23.96 18.38 -9.54
N ALA A 116 -23.40 17.21 -9.26
CA ALA A 116 -24.17 16.06 -8.81
C ALA A 116 -24.68 16.28 -7.37
N PRO A 117 -25.89 15.82 -7.02
CA PRO A 117 -26.39 15.87 -5.65
C PRO A 117 -25.42 15.12 -4.71
N PRO A 118 -25.31 15.53 -3.43
CA PRO A 118 -24.35 14.92 -2.51
C PRO A 118 -24.73 13.45 -2.28
N VAL A 119 -24.00 12.56 -2.93
CA VAL A 119 -24.08 11.13 -2.68
C VAL A 119 -23.51 10.87 -1.29
N ALA A 120 -24.13 9.98 -0.52
CA ALA A 120 -23.59 9.61 0.78
C ALA A 120 -22.23 8.88 0.61
N PRO A 121 -21.26 9.09 1.52
CA PRO A 121 -20.04 8.30 1.65
C PRO A 121 -20.30 6.79 1.53
N PHE A 122 -19.45 6.05 0.80
CA PHE A 122 -19.65 4.61 0.62
C PHE A 122 -19.28 3.86 1.91
N ARG A 123 -20.27 3.28 2.59
CA ARG A 123 -20.11 2.48 3.80
C ARG A 123 -20.88 1.18 3.65
N ASP A 124 -20.26 0.08 4.04
CA ASP A 124 -20.83 -1.26 3.98
C ASP A 124 -20.77 -1.88 5.38
N SER A 125 -21.93 -2.14 5.99
CA SER A 125 -22.05 -2.72 7.33
C SER A 125 -21.54 -4.14 7.37
N ASP A 126 -21.81 -4.92 6.33
CA ASP A 126 -21.59 -6.36 6.34
C ASP A 126 -20.08 -6.65 6.31
N TRP A 127 -19.34 -5.88 5.49
CA TRP A 127 -17.88 -5.91 5.46
C TRP A 127 -17.28 -5.42 6.79
N LEU A 128 -17.85 -4.39 7.39
CA LEU A 128 -17.35 -3.92 8.68
C LEU A 128 -17.49 -5.00 9.76
N GLU A 129 -18.61 -5.71 9.79
CA GLU A 129 -18.87 -6.76 10.78
C GLU A 129 -17.94 -7.96 10.61
N SER A 130 -17.71 -8.43 9.37
CA SER A 130 -16.80 -9.56 9.13
C SER A 130 -15.35 -9.25 9.49
N GLU A 131 -14.86 -8.04 9.21
CA GLU A 131 -13.47 -7.65 9.44
C GLU A 131 -13.23 -7.09 10.85
N ARG A 132 -14.28 -6.70 11.60
CA ARG A 132 -14.18 -6.06 12.92
C ARG A 132 -13.36 -6.85 13.92
N SER A 133 -13.54 -8.17 13.95
CA SER A 133 -12.84 -9.06 14.89
C SER A 133 -11.32 -8.98 14.72
N TYR A 134 -10.84 -9.11 13.48
CA TYR A 134 -9.44 -8.97 13.12
C TYR A 134 -8.91 -7.57 13.41
N MET A 135 -9.64 -6.53 12.99
CA MET A 135 -9.16 -5.15 13.14
C MET A 135 -9.06 -4.75 14.62
N THR A 136 -10.00 -5.18 15.45
CA THR A 136 -9.98 -4.91 16.90
C THR A 136 -8.74 -5.55 17.53
N LEU A 137 -8.48 -6.83 17.25
CA LEU A 137 -7.30 -7.54 17.74
C LEU A 137 -5.99 -6.89 17.26
N ALA A 138 -5.94 -6.44 16.00
CA ALA A 138 -4.77 -5.77 15.45
C ALA A 138 -4.48 -4.44 16.17
N ILE A 139 -5.52 -3.65 16.46
CA ILE A 139 -5.41 -2.40 17.21
C ILE A 139 -4.96 -2.65 18.66
N GLU A 140 -5.49 -3.69 19.31
CA GLU A 140 -5.05 -4.09 20.66
C GLU A 140 -3.56 -4.45 20.69
N ASN A 141 -3.09 -5.23 19.71
CA ASN A 141 -1.67 -5.56 19.57
C ASN A 141 -0.80 -4.29 19.36
N MET A 142 -1.21 -3.40 18.45
CA MET A 142 -0.52 -2.12 18.23
C MET A 142 -0.47 -1.25 19.50
N ASN A 143 -1.55 -1.23 20.27
CA ASN A 143 -1.63 -0.50 21.53
C ASN A 143 -0.78 -1.14 22.63
N ALA A 144 -0.63 -2.46 22.66
CA ALA A 144 0.29 -3.15 23.55
C ALA A 144 1.75 -2.78 23.28
N ILE A 145 2.18 -2.77 22.00
CA ILE A 145 3.52 -2.32 21.59
C ILE A 145 3.71 -0.85 21.96
N THR A 146 2.71 0.00 21.67
CA THR A 146 2.73 1.44 21.99
C THR A 146 2.90 1.69 23.48
N ARG A 147 2.22 0.91 24.34
CA ARG A 147 2.39 0.99 25.79
C ARG A 147 3.82 0.67 26.19
N SER A 148 4.40 -0.41 25.66
CA SER A 148 5.80 -0.78 25.95
C SER A 148 6.80 0.29 25.49
N TYR A 149 6.56 0.89 24.32
CA TYR A 149 7.34 2.00 23.78
C TYR A 149 7.27 3.23 24.68
N ASN A 150 6.06 3.65 25.07
CA ASN A 150 5.83 4.86 25.87
C ASN A 150 6.43 4.77 27.28
N LEU A 151 6.62 3.57 27.83
CA LEU A 151 7.29 3.37 29.12
C LEU A 151 8.80 3.63 29.04
N MET A 152 9.41 3.38 27.88
CA MET A 152 10.86 3.53 27.66
C MET A 152 11.22 4.87 27.02
N ALA A 153 10.26 5.51 26.34
CA ALA A 153 10.48 6.74 25.59
C ALA A 153 10.46 7.99 26.49
N PRO A 154 11.26 9.02 26.18
CA PRO A 154 11.14 10.33 26.82
C PRO A 154 9.79 10.98 26.51
N GLU A 155 9.29 11.84 27.40
CA GLU A 155 7.92 12.43 27.34
C GLU A 155 7.57 13.01 25.96
N LEU A 156 8.49 13.74 25.33
CA LEU A 156 8.28 14.36 24.02
C LEU A 156 8.10 13.34 22.88
N ALA A 157 8.68 12.14 23.01
CA ALA A 157 8.63 11.11 21.99
C ALA A 157 7.46 10.14 22.16
N LYS A 158 6.68 10.25 23.24
CA LYS A 158 5.54 9.36 23.49
C LYS A 158 4.50 9.48 22.36
N LYS A 159 3.96 8.33 21.96
CA LYS A 159 2.98 8.22 20.88
C LYS A 159 1.56 8.04 21.43
N PRO A 160 0.55 8.63 20.78
CA PRO A 160 -0.84 8.38 21.15
C PRO A 160 -1.25 6.94 20.82
N TYR A 161 -2.24 6.43 21.53
CA TYR A 161 -2.85 5.14 21.22
C TYR A 161 -3.64 5.19 19.91
N PHE A 162 -3.75 4.02 19.29
CA PHE A 162 -4.50 3.82 18.05
C PHE A 162 -5.97 3.55 18.36
N SER A 163 -6.85 4.15 17.56
CA SER A 163 -8.29 3.87 17.57
C SER A 163 -8.73 3.32 16.23
N LEU A 164 -9.63 2.33 16.28
CA LEU A 164 -10.16 1.66 15.09
C LEU A 164 -10.83 2.65 14.13
N GLU A 165 -11.66 3.53 14.67
CA GLU A 165 -12.40 4.54 13.92
C GLU A 165 -11.47 5.49 13.16
N ARG A 166 -10.35 5.91 13.76
CA ARG A 166 -9.38 6.80 13.13
C ARG A 166 -8.62 6.10 12.00
N GLU A 167 -8.31 4.82 12.16
CA GLU A 167 -7.64 4.04 11.11
C GLU A 167 -8.60 3.71 9.96
N LEU A 168 -9.88 3.47 10.24
CA LEU A 168 -10.92 3.32 9.22
C LEU A 168 -11.16 4.61 8.44
N SER A 169 -11.32 5.74 9.12
CA SER A 169 -11.52 7.03 8.46
C SER A 169 -10.32 7.38 7.58
N ALA A 170 -9.10 7.19 8.08
CA ALA A 170 -7.88 7.37 7.29
C ALA A 170 -7.83 6.43 6.07
N CYS A 171 -8.23 5.16 6.22
CA CYS A 171 -8.30 4.20 5.12
C CYS A 171 -9.28 4.67 4.03
N TYR A 172 -10.48 5.10 4.42
CA TYR A 172 -11.50 5.58 3.49
C TYR A 172 -11.01 6.79 2.69
N ALA A 173 -10.43 7.77 3.37
CA ALA A 173 -9.91 8.97 2.73
C ALA A 173 -8.75 8.67 1.74
N ASP A 174 -7.91 7.68 2.06
CA ASP A 174 -6.79 7.27 1.20
C ASP A 174 -7.21 6.46 -0.03
N VAL A 175 -8.18 5.55 0.15
CA VAL A 175 -8.60 4.61 -0.88
C VAL A 175 -9.59 5.23 -1.84
N ALA A 176 -10.49 6.11 -1.37
CA ALA A 176 -11.55 6.71 -2.16
C ALA A 176 -11.09 7.24 -3.55
N PRO A 177 -10.05 8.08 -3.67
CA PRO A 177 -9.59 8.56 -4.98
C PRO A 177 -8.88 7.49 -5.83
N GLN A 178 -8.49 6.36 -5.25
CA GLN A 178 -7.83 5.26 -5.98
C GLN A 178 -8.85 4.29 -6.58
N VAL A 179 -10.12 4.34 -6.18
CA VAL A 179 -11.11 3.33 -6.60
C VAL A 179 -11.35 3.38 -8.11
N ALA A 180 -11.54 4.58 -8.69
CA ALA A 180 -11.79 4.73 -10.12
C ALA A 180 -10.66 4.14 -10.98
N SER A 181 -9.39 4.43 -10.64
CA SER A 181 -8.24 3.84 -11.33
C SER A 181 -8.18 2.33 -11.15
N THR A 182 -8.50 1.80 -9.96
CA THR A 182 -8.51 0.35 -9.75
C THR A 182 -9.59 -0.39 -10.53
N ILE A 183 -10.75 0.24 -10.75
CA ILE A 183 -11.83 -0.31 -11.58
C ILE A 183 -11.35 -0.38 -13.03
N ARG A 184 -10.77 0.72 -13.53
CA ARG A 184 -10.18 0.78 -14.87
C ARG A 184 -9.11 -0.31 -15.06
N GLU A 185 -8.14 -0.37 -14.15
CA GLU A 185 -7.07 -1.38 -14.18
C GLU A 185 -7.62 -2.80 -14.20
N ARG A 186 -8.66 -3.09 -13.40
CA ARG A 186 -9.30 -4.41 -13.36
C ARG A 186 -10.02 -4.74 -14.66
N ALA A 187 -10.73 -3.78 -15.24
CA ALA A 187 -11.44 -3.97 -16.50
C ALA A 187 -10.46 -4.18 -17.67
N THR A 188 -9.31 -3.49 -17.66
CA THR A 188 -8.28 -3.62 -18.71
C THR A 188 -7.31 -4.76 -18.48
N ARG A 189 -7.30 -5.38 -17.29
CA ARG A 189 -6.33 -6.43 -16.97
C ARG A 189 -6.64 -7.68 -17.79
N PRO A 190 -5.70 -8.16 -18.63
CA PRO A 190 -5.91 -9.41 -19.34
C PRO A 190 -6.09 -10.54 -18.33
N VAL A 191 -7.05 -11.44 -18.59
CA VAL A 191 -7.29 -12.63 -17.78
C VAL A 191 -6.00 -13.44 -17.80
N LYS A 192 -5.24 -13.36 -16.70
CA LYS A 192 -4.02 -14.15 -16.57
C LYS A 192 -4.49 -15.60 -16.41
N PRO A 193 -4.22 -16.51 -17.37
CA PRO A 193 -4.70 -17.88 -17.27
C PRO A 193 -4.18 -18.47 -15.96
N MET A 194 -5.13 -18.85 -15.10
CA MET A 194 -4.87 -19.36 -13.75
C MET A 194 -4.04 -20.64 -13.77
N PHE A 195 -3.86 -21.24 -14.95
CA PHE A 195 -3.18 -22.50 -15.19
C PHE A 195 -1.72 -22.37 -15.71
N ASP A 196 -1.27 -21.20 -16.19
CA ASP A 196 0.10 -21.07 -16.75
C ASP A 196 1.15 -20.54 -15.76
N SER A 197 0.82 -20.47 -14.47
CA SER A 197 1.75 -19.96 -13.45
C SER A 197 2.00 -20.95 -12.32
N ALA A 198 2.05 -22.24 -12.66
CA ALA A 198 2.61 -23.30 -11.82
C ALA A 198 3.78 -24.04 -12.52
N GLY A 199 4.27 -23.52 -13.65
CA GLY A 199 5.34 -24.13 -14.45
C GLY A 199 6.53 -23.21 -14.76
N ALA A 200 6.54 -21.96 -14.29
CA ALA A 200 7.72 -21.08 -14.41
C ALA A 200 8.72 -21.37 -13.28
N GLY A 201 9.15 -22.64 -13.21
CA GLY A 201 10.44 -23.00 -12.63
C GLY A 201 11.59 -22.51 -13.53
N PRO A 202 12.85 -22.78 -13.18
CA PRO A 202 14.06 -22.29 -13.88
C PRO A 202 14.16 -22.67 -15.37
N ALA A 203 13.18 -23.39 -15.93
CA ALA A 203 13.07 -23.75 -17.34
C ALA A 203 12.97 -22.55 -18.29
N ALA A 204 12.37 -21.42 -17.89
CA ALA A 204 12.26 -20.24 -18.76
C ALA A 204 13.61 -19.54 -19.03
N ILE A 205 14.60 -19.74 -18.15
CA ILE A 205 15.97 -19.22 -18.33
C ILE A 205 16.84 -20.28 -19.01
N PHE A 206 16.61 -21.57 -18.77
CA PHE A 206 17.32 -22.68 -19.41
C PHE A 206 16.97 -22.83 -20.90
N ASP A 207 15.72 -22.58 -21.30
CA ASP A 207 15.28 -22.66 -22.70
C ASP A 207 15.92 -21.57 -23.59
N ARG A 208 16.32 -20.45 -22.98
CA ARG A 208 17.07 -19.39 -23.67
C ARG A 208 18.54 -19.74 -23.92
N PHE A 209 19.11 -20.63 -23.11
CA PHE A 209 20.49 -21.14 -23.28
C PHE A 209 20.53 -22.45 -24.07
N SER A 210 19.45 -23.23 -24.09
CA SER A 210 19.40 -24.52 -24.81
C SER A 210 19.21 -24.39 -26.33
N LYS A 211 18.98 -23.18 -26.85
CA LYS A 211 18.99 -22.91 -28.30
C LYS A 211 20.41 -22.83 -28.90
N GLU A 212 21.44 -22.83 -28.06
CA GLU A 212 22.84 -22.86 -28.47
C GLU A 212 23.40 -24.24 -28.11
N GLY A 213 23.53 -25.09 -29.14
CA GLY A 213 23.43 -26.54 -29.00
C GLY A 213 24.47 -27.22 -28.11
N GLN A 214 24.02 -28.27 -27.41
CA GLN A 214 24.63 -29.62 -27.40
C GLN A 214 23.56 -30.64 -26.97
N THR A 215 23.29 -31.63 -27.81
CA THR A 215 22.37 -32.74 -27.51
C THR A 215 23.10 -33.83 -26.73
N ALA A 216 23.04 -33.78 -25.40
CA ALA A 216 23.56 -34.85 -24.56
C ALA A 216 22.67 -36.11 -24.66
N LYS A 217 23.22 -37.22 -25.15
CA LYS A 217 22.56 -38.54 -25.15
C LYS A 217 22.49 -39.07 -23.72
N ILE A 218 21.31 -39.04 -23.12
CA ILE A 218 21.03 -39.61 -21.81
C ILE A 218 20.90 -41.14 -21.98
N TYR A 219 21.77 -41.90 -21.31
CA TYR A 219 21.65 -43.35 -21.18
C TYR A 219 20.78 -43.67 -19.97
N ASP A 220 19.66 -44.34 -20.19
CA ASP A 220 18.78 -44.84 -19.15
C ASP A 220 19.28 -46.22 -18.69
N SER A 221 19.75 -46.34 -17.44
CA SER A 221 20.22 -47.61 -16.89
C SER A 221 19.13 -48.28 -16.06
N LYS A 222 18.77 -49.52 -16.43
CA LYS A 222 17.76 -50.35 -15.75
C LYS A 222 18.30 -51.05 -14.49
N ALA A 223 18.74 -50.30 -13.49
CA ALA A 223 19.02 -50.84 -12.17
C ALA A 223 18.07 -50.22 -11.13
N PRO A 224 17.56 -50.97 -10.14
CA PRO A 224 16.60 -50.47 -9.17
C PRO A 224 17.26 -49.35 -8.34
N HIS A 225 16.74 -48.13 -8.47
CA HIS A 225 17.25 -46.97 -7.77
C HIS A 225 17.06 -47.10 -6.27
N TYR A 226 18.10 -46.69 -5.52
CA TYR A 226 18.06 -46.57 -4.07
C TYR A 226 16.84 -45.76 -3.65
N GLY A 227 15.88 -46.44 -3.03
CA GLY A 227 14.55 -45.90 -2.80
C GLY A 227 14.48 -45.11 -1.51
N PHE A 228 13.50 -44.21 -1.41
CA PHE A 228 13.24 -43.45 -0.17
C PHE A 228 12.99 -44.37 1.05
N LYS A 229 12.49 -45.60 0.82
CA LYS A 229 12.36 -46.65 1.82
C LYS A 229 13.69 -47.23 2.30
N GLU A 230 14.65 -47.39 1.39
CA GLU A 230 15.99 -47.88 1.74
C GLU A 230 16.76 -46.82 2.51
N MET A 231 16.67 -45.56 2.07
CA MET A 231 17.20 -44.40 2.80
C MET A 231 16.65 -44.29 4.23
N TRP A 232 15.34 -44.45 4.42
CA TRP A 232 14.74 -44.41 5.76
C TRP A 232 15.14 -45.60 6.64
N ARG A 233 15.38 -46.77 6.04
CA ARG A 233 15.81 -47.96 6.76
C ARG A 233 17.26 -47.85 7.23
N ASP A 234 18.10 -47.14 6.48
CA ASP A 234 19.52 -46.93 6.81
C ASP A 234 19.74 -45.88 7.90
N ILE A 235 18.83 -44.92 8.05
CA ILE A 235 18.92 -43.85 9.06
C ILE A 235 18.55 -44.34 10.46
N TRP A 236 17.81 -45.45 10.58
CA TRP A 236 17.28 -45.93 11.86
C TRP A 236 17.76 -47.33 12.27
N ASN A 237 18.88 -47.79 11.68
CA ASN A 237 19.57 -49.02 12.05
C ASN A 237 20.94 -48.73 12.66
#